data_AF-A0A945E5K2-F1
#
_entry.id   AF-A0A945E5K2-F1
#
_cell.length_a   1.000
_cell.length_b   1.000
_cell.length_c   1.000
_cell.angle_alpha   90.00
_cell.angle_beta   90.00
_cell.angle_gamma   90.00
#
_symmetry.space_group_name_H-M   'P 1'
#
loop_
_entity.id
_entity.type
_entity.pdbx_description
1 polymer ?
#
loop_
_entity_poly.entity_id
_entity_poly.type
_entity_poly.pdbx_seq_one_letter_code
_entity_poly.pdbx_strand_id
1 'polypeptide(L)'
;DPSVTGKAAGNDLRERKKSMPVAIVLSGHDEAAEQLRAVFGLEGDLTDADVDRATTVIEAAGGRDRTVAEARLHLDAALDSVADVGLVDTAVGELADLARFVAERDF
;
A
#
# COMPACT_ATOMS: atom_id res chain seq x y z
N ASP A 1 -9.50 6.66 2.66
CA ASP A 1 -10.27 7.84 2.23
C ASP A 1 -9.45 9.08 2.63
N PRO A 2 -9.18 10.06 1.75
CA PRO A 2 -8.48 11.29 2.15
C PRO A 2 -9.12 12.01 3.35
N SER A 3 -10.41 11.77 3.62
CA SER A 3 -11.11 12.22 4.85
C SER A 3 -10.59 11.57 6.13
N VAL A 4 -10.00 10.37 6.04
CA VAL A 4 -9.56 9.50 7.14
C VAL A 4 -8.06 9.67 7.40
N THR A 5 -7.25 9.91 6.36
CA THR A 5 -5.78 9.95 6.48
C THR A 5 -5.20 11.35 6.71
N GLY A 6 -6.00 12.41 6.56
CA GLY A 6 -5.57 13.81 6.74
C GLY A 6 -4.52 14.32 5.73
N LYS A 7 -4.09 13.47 4.79
CA LYS A 7 -3.19 13.82 3.69
C LYS A 7 -4.01 13.97 2.42
N ALA A 8 -3.80 15.06 1.69
CA ALA A 8 -4.37 15.21 0.36
C ALA A 8 -4.01 13.97 -0.48
N ALA A 9 -5.02 13.33 -1.06
CA ALA A 9 -4.82 12.26 -2.02
C ALA A 9 -3.75 12.71 -3.05
N GLY A 10 -2.75 11.87 -3.29
CA GLY A 10 -1.69 12.15 -4.25
C GLY A 10 -0.47 12.93 -3.73
N ASN A 11 -0.37 13.33 -2.45
CA ASN A 11 0.88 13.94 -1.94
C ASN A 11 2.08 12.99 -2.09
N ASP A 12 1.89 11.69 -1.79
CA ASP A 12 2.95 10.71 -1.96
C ASP A 12 3.36 10.55 -3.44
N LEU A 13 2.44 10.77 -4.40
CA LEU A 13 2.75 10.78 -5.83
C LEU A 13 3.50 12.05 -6.24
N ARG A 14 3.11 13.23 -5.74
CA ARG A 14 3.83 14.50 -5.97
C ARG A 14 5.28 14.41 -5.51
N GLU A 15 5.51 13.77 -4.36
CA GLU A 15 6.84 13.49 -3.82
C GLU A 15 7.53 12.27 -4.47
N ARG A 16 6.91 11.64 -5.48
CA ARG A 16 7.40 10.44 -6.19
C ARG A 16 7.81 9.30 -5.24
N LYS A 17 7.11 9.16 -4.11
CA LYS A 17 7.36 8.06 -3.18
C LYS A 17 7.02 6.73 -3.82
N LYS A 18 7.91 5.75 -3.63
CA LYS A 18 7.65 4.34 -3.98
C LYS A 18 6.88 3.66 -2.86
N SER A 19 5.67 4.16 -2.57
CA SER A 19 4.73 3.47 -1.70
C SER A 19 4.39 2.09 -2.27
N MET A 20 3.86 1.17 -1.44
CA MET A 20 3.52 -0.19 -1.88
C MET A 20 2.71 -0.25 -3.19
N PRO A 21 1.59 0.49 -3.37
CA PRO A 21 0.83 0.41 -4.61
C PRO A 21 1.64 0.91 -5.82
N VAL A 22 2.52 1.90 -5.65
CA VAL A 22 3.43 2.38 -6.71
C VAL A 22 4.47 1.32 -7.04
N ALA A 23 5.11 0.74 -6.03
CA ALA A 23 6.16 -0.26 -6.21
C ALA A 23 5.63 -1.54 -6.89
N ILE A 24 4.43 -1.98 -6.51
CA ILE A 24 3.74 -3.14 -7.11
C ILE A 24 3.46 -2.93 -8.60
N VAL A 25 3.07 -1.72 -9.01
CA VAL A 25 2.81 -1.41 -10.42
C VAL A 25 4.13 -1.26 -11.18
N LEU A 26 5.12 -0.56 -10.60
CA LEU A 26 6.43 -0.33 -11.22
C LEU A 26 7.29 -1.60 -11.38
N SER A 27 7.02 -2.67 -10.62
CA SER A 27 7.71 -3.96 -10.77
C SER A 27 7.18 -4.79 -11.95
N GLY A 28 6.04 -4.41 -12.53
CA GLY A 28 5.48 -5.02 -13.73
C GLY A 28 6.29 -4.70 -14.99
N HIS A 29 6.01 -5.45 -16.06
CA HIS A 29 6.61 -5.26 -17.39
C HIS A 29 5.53 -4.98 -18.45
N ASP A 30 4.37 -4.48 -18.01
CA ASP A 30 3.20 -4.18 -18.83
C ASP A 30 3.07 -2.68 -19.11
N GLU A 31 2.04 -2.34 -19.89
CA GLU A 31 1.75 -0.95 -20.28
C GLU A 31 1.51 -0.04 -19.07
N ALA A 32 0.86 -0.54 -18.02
CA ALA A 32 0.63 0.25 -16.81
C ALA A 32 1.95 0.62 -16.11
N ALA A 33 2.89 -0.32 -16.03
CA ALA A 33 4.22 -0.04 -15.49
C ALA A 33 4.97 1.00 -16.34
N GLU A 34 4.88 0.92 -17.67
CA GLU A 34 5.47 1.91 -18.58
C GLU A 34 4.84 3.30 -18.43
N GLN A 35 3.51 3.39 -18.42
CA GLN A 35 2.77 4.64 -18.22
C GLN A 35 3.13 5.29 -16.88
N LEU A 36 3.21 4.52 -15.79
CA LEU A 36 3.58 5.05 -14.48
C LEU A 36 5.04 5.53 -14.44
N ARG A 37 5.97 4.79 -15.07
CA ARG A 37 7.37 5.24 -15.23
C ARG A 37 7.45 6.54 -16.01
N ALA A 38 6.66 6.68 -17.07
CA ALA A 38 6.62 7.90 -17.87
C ALA A 38 6.18 9.11 -17.05
N VAL A 39 5.14 8.97 -16.20
CA VAL A 39 4.74 10.05 -15.28
C VAL A 39 5.86 10.38 -14.29
N PHE A 40 6.48 9.39 -13.67
CA PHE A 40 7.52 9.62 -12.67
C PHE A 40 8.82 10.19 -13.28
N GLY A 41 9.05 9.95 -14.56
CA GLY A 41 10.18 10.47 -15.34
C GLY A 41 10.01 11.89 -15.89
N LEU A 42 8.85 12.53 -15.70
CA LEU A 42 8.67 13.94 -16.08
C LEU A 42 9.63 14.83 -15.29
N GLU A 43 10.20 15.83 -15.98
CA GLU A 43 11.03 16.86 -15.36
C GLU A 43 10.18 17.86 -14.58
N GLY A 44 10.71 18.37 -13.46
CA GLY A 44 10.01 19.34 -12.62
C GLY A 44 8.97 18.72 -11.67
N ASP A 45 8.13 19.55 -11.08
CA ASP A 45 7.06 19.10 -10.19
C ASP A 45 5.90 18.51 -10.97
N LEU A 46 5.30 17.43 -10.45
CA LEU A 46 4.12 16.83 -11.06
C LEU A 46 2.92 17.78 -10.89
N THR A 47 2.23 18.04 -12.00
CA THR A 47 0.96 18.78 -11.96
C THR A 47 -0.15 17.91 -11.38
N ASP A 48 -1.28 18.53 -11.01
CA ASP A 48 -2.45 17.76 -10.54
C ASP A 48 -2.93 16.76 -11.60
N ALA A 49 -2.86 17.11 -12.89
CA ALA A 49 -3.20 16.21 -13.99
C ALA A 49 -2.24 15.00 -14.10
N ASP A 50 -0.97 15.18 -13.76
CA ASP A 50 0.00 14.08 -13.72
C ASP A 50 -0.27 13.16 -12.54
N VAL A 51 -0.61 13.72 -11.38
CA VAL A 51 -1.00 12.97 -10.18
C VAL A 51 -2.27 12.16 -10.41
N ASP A 52 -3.29 12.74 -11.05
CA ASP A 52 -4.54 12.05 -11.40
C ASP A 52 -4.29 10.92 -12.40
N ARG A 53 -3.43 11.15 -13.40
CA ARG A 53 -3.02 10.11 -14.36
C ARG A 53 -2.30 8.96 -13.66
N ALA A 54 -1.33 9.24 -12.80
CA ALA A 54 -0.64 8.20 -12.03
C ALA A 54 -1.61 7.43 -11.12
N THR A 55 -2.53 8.13 -10.44
CA THR A 55 -3.55 7.51 -9.60
C THR A 55 -4.42 6.55 -10.40
N THR A 56 -4.92 6.99 -11.55
CA THR A 56 -5.76 6.17 -12.45
C THR A 56 -5.02 4.92 -12.93
N VAL A 57 -3.75 5.06 -13.33
CA VAL A 57 -2.92 3.92 -13.75
C VAL A 57 -2.73 2.92 -12.63
N ILE A 58 -2.43 3.41 -11.41
CA ILE A 58 -2.23 2.55 -10.24
C ILE A 58 -3.51 1.79 -9.88
N GLU A 59 -4.66 2.46 -9.91
CA GLU A 59 -5.96 1.84 -9.63
C GLU A 59 -6.35 0.82 -10.70
N ALA A 60 -6.23 1.17 -11.99
CA ALA A 60 -6.55 0.28 -13.09
C ALA A 60 -5.64 -0.98 -13.11
N ALA A 61 -4.37 -0.84 -12.71
CA ALA A 61 -3.45 -1.96 -12.53
C ALA A 61 -3.67 -2.74 -11.22
N GLY A 62 -4.69 -2.42 -10.43
CA GLY A 62 -5.00 -3.10 -9.17
C GLY A 62 -3.93 -2.92 -8.09
N GLY A 63 -3.16 -1.82 -8.13
CA GLY A 63 -2.08 -1.56 -7.17
C GLY A 63 -2.59 -1.49 -5.72
N ARG A 64 -3.78 -0.91 -5.51
CA ARG A 64 -4.44 -0.86 -4.20
C ARG A 64 -4.83 -2.26 -3.71
N ASP A 65 -5.54 -3.02 -4.52
CA ASP A 65 -6.04 -4.34 -4.12
C ASP A 65 -4.88 -5.30 -3.83
N ARG A 66 -3.82 -5.24 -4.65
CA ARG A 66 -2.59 -6.00 -4.41
C ARG A 66 -1.86 -5.56 -3.14
N THR A 67 -1.88 -4.27 -2.80
CA THR A 67 -1.34 -3.80 -1.51
C THR A 67 -2.13 -4.36 -0.33
N VAL A 68 -3.46 -4.40 -0.42
CA VAL A 68 -4.33 -4.99 0.62
C VAL A 68 -4.08 -6.49 0.74
N ALA A 69 -3.93 -7.20 -0.39
CA ALA A 69 -3.60 -8.61 -0.38
C ALA A 69 -2.24 -8.87 0.29
N GLU A 70 -1.22 -8.06 -0.02
CA GLU A 70 0.11 -8.18 0.61
C GLU A 70 0.05 -7.91 2.12
N ALA A 71 -0.72 -6.92 2.55
CA ALA A 71 -0.94 -6.64 3.97
C ALA A 71 -1.60 -7.82 4.70
N ARG A 72 -2.57 -8.49 4.06
CA ARG A 72 -3.20 -9.70 4.60
C ARG A 72 -2.22 -10.86 4.70
N LEU A 73 -1.42 -11.10 3.66
CA LEU A 73 -0.38 -12.15 3.70
C LEU A 73 0.59 -11.95 4.86
N HIS A 74 1.02 -10.70 5.11
CA HIS A 74 1.88 -10.39 6.24
C HIS A 74 1.18 -10.54 7.60
N LEU A 75 -0.11 -10.20 7.69
CA LEU A 75 -0.90 -10.42 8.90
C LEU A 75 -1.02 -11.91 9.21
N ASP A 76 -1.39 -12.72 8.23
CA ASP A 76 -1.54 -14.18 8.39
C ASP A 76 -0.21 -14.80 8.85
N ALA A 77 0.89 -14.45 8.19
CA ALA A 77 2.23 -14.91 8.59
C ALA A 77 2.63 -14.48 10.01
N ALA A 78 2.24 -13.28 10.44
CA ALA A 78 2.49 -12.81 11.80
C ALA A 78 1.66 -13.58 12.83
N LEU A 79 0.39 -13.88 12.54
CA LEU A 79 -0.48 -14.67 13.41
C LEU A 79 0.02 -16.11 13.56
N ASP A 80 0.41 -16.75 12.45
CA ASP A 80 1.02 -18.08 12.46
C ASP A 80 2.30 -18.09 13.30
N SER A 81 3.16 -17.09 13.11
CA SER A 81 4.42 -16.97 13.86
C SER A 81 4.20 -16.84 15.36
N VAL A 82 3.16 -16.14 15.81
CA VAL A 82 2.85 -15.95 17.24
C VAL A 82 2.28 -17.23 17.86
N ALA A 83 1.47 -17.99 17.11
CA ALA A 83 0.90 -19.25 17.59
C ALA A 83 1.99 -20.30 17.93
N ASP A 84 3.11 -20.27 17.23
CA ASP A 84 4.19 -21.26 17.37
C ASP A 84 5.21 -20.96 18.49
N VAL A 85 5.11 -19.82 19.19
CA VAL A 85 6.14 -19.37 20.15
C VAL A 85 6.05 -20.07 21.53
N GLY A 86 5.00 -20.84 21.79
CA GLY A 86 4.80 -21.52 23.08
C GLY A 86 4.57 -20.56 24.26
N LEU A 87 4.02 -19.37 23.98
CA LEU A 87 3.59 -18.42 25.00
C LEU A 87 2.29 -18.88 25.68
N VAL A 88 1.97 -18.28 26.83
CA VAL A 88 0.65 -18.47 27.45
C VAL A 88 -0.46 -17.89 26.56
N ASP A 89 -1.61 -18.55 26.52
CA ASP A 89 -2.72 -18.23 25.60
C ASP A 89 -3.14 -16.75 25.63
N THR A 90 -3.11 -16.11 26.81
CA THR A 90 -3.44 -14.69 26.96
C THR A 90 -2.49 -13.78 26.21
N ALA A 91 -1.19 -14.08 26.24
CA ALA A 91 -0.17 -13.30 25.53
C ALA A 91 -0.27 -13.49 24.00
N VAL A 92 -0.57 -14.72 23.56
CA VAL A 92 -0.89 -15.01 22.14
C VAL A 92 -2.09 -14.20 21.68
N GLY A 93 -3.15 -14.16 22.49
CA GLY A 93 -4.36 -13.37 22.22
C GLY A 93 -4.07 -11.87 22.08
N GLU A 94 -3.38 -11.28 23.04
CA GLU A 94 -3.04 -9.85 23.03
C GLU A 94 -2.18 -9.45 21.81
N LEU A 95 -1.20 -10.28 21.44
CA LEU A 95 -0.35 -10.04 20.27
C LEU A 95 -1.14 -10.18 18.96
N ALA A 96 -2.04 -11.17 18.87
CA ALA A 96 -2.89 -11.36 17.71
C ALA A 96 -3.85 -10.17 17.52
N ASP A 97 -4.43 -9.66 18.61
CA ASP A 97 -5.32 -8.49 18.56
C ASP A 97 -4.57 -7.22 18.15
N LEU A 98 -3.34 -7.02 18.66
CA LEU A 98 -2.48 -5.91 18.22
C LEU A 98 -2.15 -6.02 16.72
N ALA A 99 -1.83 -7.21 16.22
CA ALA A 99 -1.51 -7.43 14.81
C ALA A 99 -2.71 -7.08 13.90
N ARG A 100 -3.91 -7.57 14.24
CA ARG A 100 -5.14 -7.23 13.50
C ARG A 100 -5.44 -5.74 13.55
N PHE A 101 -5.33 -5.12 14.73
CA PHE A 101 -5.53 -3.69 14.89
C PHE A 101 -4.60 -2.86 13.98
N VAL A 102 -3.33 -3.25 13.84
CA VAL A 102 -2.39 -2.53 12.96
C VAL A 102 -2.77 -2.65 11.48
N ALA A 103 -3.25 -3.82 11.04
CA ALA A 103 -3.52 -4.12 9.64
C ALA A 103 -4.91 -3.65 9.15
N GLU A 104 -5.92 -3.67 10.03
CA GLU A 104 -7.33 -3.45 9.68
C GLU A 104 -7.85 -2.06 10.07
N ARG A 105 -6.96 -1.10 10.34
CA ARG A 105 -7.35 0.25 10.76
C ARG A 105 -8.27 0.94 9.75
N ASP A 106 -9.56 0.94 10.05
CA ASP A 106 -10.50 1.96 9.64
C ASP A 106 -10.37 3.14 10.62
N PHE A 107 -10.17 4.37 10.13
CA PHE A 107 -10.35 5.59 10.94
C PHE A 107 -11.66 6.27 10.56
#